data_AF-A0A821HW11-F1
#
_entry.id   AF-A0A821HW11-F1
#
_cell.length_a   1.000
_cell.length_b   1.000
_cell.length_c   1.000
_cell.angle_alpha   90.00
_cell.angle_beta   90.00
_cell.angle_gamma   90.00
#
_symmetry.space_group_name_H-M   'P 1'
#
loop_
_entity.id
_entity.type
_entity.pdbx_description
1 polymer ?
#
loop_
_entity_poly.entity_id
_entity_poly.type
_entity_poly.pdbx_seq_one_letter_code
_entity_poly.pdbx_strand_id
1 'polypeptide(L)'
;MQFGNTRRKRGRDPMKILTNENGQLRTSIYHKLTTEPDILPYTSDHPHHIHRNIPYEALLRAARICSNVDDFNSERIRIDMSLLLNKYPPNFISKHFNRFFRLNNAMPVLNQLDENVYHHLYHTLLHQPTRHEKKLNTMIQNPIEKPSVLQPKIWNNDLMYPRYLFNTNLTSNFPKQFYKWWKTYYAFPASPLQTIKVTIVTNTNRTLESYSIKKKPPRDILTKMERV
;
A
#
# COMPACT_ATOMS: atom_id res chain seq x y z
N MET A 1 9.68 36.07 20.77
CA MET A 1 9.48 34.62 20.92
C MET A 1 8.72 34.10 19.71
N GLN A 2 9.42 33.52 18.73
CA GLN A 2 8.79 32.84 17.61
C GLN A 2 8.94 31.34 17.81
N PHE A 3 7.82 30.64 17.92
CA PHE A 3 7.79 29.18 18.02
C PHE A 3 8.16 28.59 16.65
N GLY A 4 9.43 28.17 16.53
CA GLY A 4 9.94 27.41 15.41
C GLY A 4 9.26 26.05 15.35
N ASN A 5 8.40 25.88 14.35
CA ASN A 5 7.63 24.68 14.10
C ASN A 5 8.59 23.56 13.63
N THR A 6 9.08 22.75 14.56
CA THR A 6 9.95 21.59 14.26
C THR A 6 9.14 20.49 13.59
N ARG A 7 8.99 20.57 12.27
CA ARG A 7 8.62 19.42 11.44
C ARG A 7 9.72 18.37 11.60
N ARG A 8 9.43 17.33 12.40
CA ARG A 8 10.19 16.07 12.40
C ARG A 8 10.30 15.58 10.95
N LYS A 9 11.51 15.65 10.38
CA LYS A 9 11.83 15.04 9.08
C LYS A 9 11.63 13.53 9.23
N ARG A 10 10.51 13.03 8.71
CA ARG A 10 10.28 11.60 8.48
C ARG A 10 11.36 11.12 7.49
N GLY A 11 11.82 9.87 7.70
CA GLY A 11 13.03 9.26 7.13
C GLY A 11 13.46 9.79 5.76
N ARG A 12 14.73 10.19 5.66
CA ARG A 12 15.36 10.53 4.38
C ARG A 12 15.51 9.25 3.58
N ASP A 13 14.66 9.08 2.56
CA ASP A 13 14.86 8.05 1.55
C ASP A 13 16.27 8.20 0.95
N PRO A 14 16.98 7.09 0.68
CA PRO A 14 18.29 7.16 0.05
C PRO A 14 18.19 7.90 -1.28
N MET A 15 19.14 8.81 -1.50
CA MET A 15 19.16 9.65 -2.67
C MET A 15 19.59 8.82 -3.88
N LYS A 16 18.80 8.88 -4.96
CA LYS A 16 19.09 8.17 -6.22
C LYS A 16 20.12 8.98 -7.02
N ILE A 17 21.25 8.37 -7.37
CA ILE A 17 22.20 8.92 -8.33
C ILE A 17 21.75 8.50 -9.73
N LEU A 18 21.85 9.41 -10.69
CA LEU A 18 21.66 9.16 -12.10
C LEU A 18 22.99 9.42 -12.81
N THR A 19 23.57 8.39 -13.41
CA THR A 19 24.74 8.52 -14.30
C THR A 19 24.31 8.18 -15.72
N ASN A 20 24.93 8.83 -16.70
CA ASN A 20 24.74 8.51 -18.12
C ASN A 20 25.98 7.75 -18.59
N GLU A 21 25.82 6.47 -18.88
CA GLU A 21 26.87 5.60 -19.39
C GLU A 21 26.51 5.24 -20.84
N ASN A 22 27.18 5.88 -21.80
CA ASN A 22 27.00 5.62 -23.24
C ASN A 22 25.56 5.77 -23.75
N GLY A 23 24.80 6.73 -23.22
CA GLY A 23 23.41 6.98 -23.60
C GLY A 23 22.40 6.14 -22.82
N GLN A 24 22.84 5.28 -21.90
CA GLN A 24 21.97 4.56 -20.98
C GLN A 24 22.00 5.22 -19.59
N LEU A 25 20.82 5.47 -19.04
CA LEU A 25 20.67 6.02 -17.70
C LEU A 25 20.86 4.89 -16.68
N ARG A 26 21.98 4.94 -15.96
CA ARG A 26 22.28 4.06 -14.84
C ARG A 26 21.91 4.73 -13.53
N THR A 27 21.35 3.97 -12.61
CA THR A 27 20.92 4.49 -11.33
C THR A 27 21.45 3.67 -10.18
N SER A 28 21.92 4.34 -9.14
CA SER A 28 22.53 3.73 -7.96
C SER A 28 22.16 4.49 -6.69
N ILE A 29 22.45 3.90 -5.52
CA ILE A 29 22.15 4.50 -4.22
C ILE A 29 23.31 5.40 -3.77
N TYR A 30 23.01 6.67 -3.50
CA TYR A 30 23.94 7.57 -2.84
C TYR A 30 23.89 7.39 -1.34
N HIS A 31 25.07 7.17 -0.76
CA HIS A 31 25.25 7.17 0.68
C HIS A 31 26.11 8.35 1.09
N LYS A 32 25.59 9.15 2.03
CA LYS A 32 26.36 10.24 2.61
C LYS A 32 27.43 9.69 3.54
N LEU A 33 28.69 10.09 3.32
CA LEU A 33 29.85 9.60 4.08
C LEU A 33 29.76 9.85 5.60
N THR A 34 29.06 10.91 6.00
CA THR A 34 28.88 11.30 7.41
C THR A 34 27.63 10.72 8.08
N THR A 35 26.83 9.95 7.34
CA THR A 35 25.61 9.35 7.88
C THR A 35 25.92 7.91 8.29
N GLU A 36 25.78 7.62 9.58
CA GLU A 36 25.71 6.25 10.05
C GLU A 36 24.52 5.55 9.38
N PRO A 37 24.63 4.27 9.00
CA PRO A 37 23.49 3.54 8.49
C PRO A 37 22.42 3.47 9.59
N ASP A 38 21.33 4.22 9.42
CA ASP A 38 20.14 4.24 10.30
C ASP A 38 19.40 2.89 10.23
N ILE A 39 20.06 1.82 10.67
CA ILE A 39 19.47 0.49 10.82
C ILE A 39 19.21 0.27 12.31
N LEU A 40 18.00 -0.15 12.63
CA LEU A 40 17.62 -0.47 13.98
C LEU A 40 18.46 -1.67 14.51
N PRO A 41 19.15 -1.56 15.66
CA PRO A 41 19.89 -2.67 16.24
C PRO A 41 19.00 -3.87 16.56
N TYR A 42 19.51 -5.09 16.36
CA TYR A 42 18.76 -6.33 16.63
C TYR A 42 18.40 -6.51 18.11
N THR A 43 19.21 -5.94 19.00
CA THR A 43 19.02 -5.98 20.47
C THR A 43 18.02 -4.95 20.99
N SER A 44 17.46 -4.10 20.12
CA SER A 44 16.48 -3.11 20.55
C SER A 44 15.12 -3.77 20.89
N ASP A 45 14.35 -3.12 21.77
CA ASP A 45 13.04 -3.60 22.22
C ASP A 45 11.94 -3.31 21.18
N HIS A 46 12.08 -3.87 19.98
CA HIS A 46 11.08 -3.79 18.93
C HIS A 46 10.48 -5.17 18.64
N PRO A 47 9.22 -5.22 18.18
CA PRO A 47 8.61 -6.48 17.81
C PRO A 47 9.41 -7.24 16.75
N HIS A 48 9.48 -8.58 16.87
CA HIS A 48 10.26 -9.43 15.97
C HIS A 48 9.91 -9.24 14.48
N HIS A 49 8.66 -8.91 14.16
CA HIS A 49 8.23 -8.65 12.79
C HIS A 49 8.90 -7.41 12.17
N ILE A 50 9.28 -6.41 12.98
CA ILE A 50 10.02 -5.23 12.53
C ILE A 50 11.43 -5.63 12.11
N HIS A 51 12.15 -6.36 12.97
CA HIS A 51 13.48 -6.88 12.66
C HIS A 51 13.49 -7.76 11.41
N ARG A 52 12.45 -8.58 11.22
CA ARG A 52 12.26 -9.41 10.02
C ARG A 52 12.04 -8.61 8.74
N ASN A 53 11.37 -7.46 8.82
CA ASN A 53 11.06 -6.65 7.66
C ASN A 53 12.25 -5.82 7.19
N ILE A 54 13.13 -5.40 8.12
CA ILE A 54 14.28 -4.55 7.80
C ILE A 54 15.16 -5.12 6.65
N PRO A 55 15.66 -6.39 6.70
CA PRO A 55 16.47 -6.93 5.61
C PRO A 55 15.71 -6.99 4.29
N TYR A 56 14.43 -7.37 4.33
CA TYR A 56 13.61 -7.51 3.13
C TYR A 56 13.33 -6.15 2.48
N GLU A 57 12.96 -5.14 3.27
CA GLU A 57 12.68 -3.80 2.78
C GLU A 57 13.94 -3.09 2.28
N ALA A 58 15.09 -3.33 2.91
CA ALA A 58 16.38 -2.81 2.44
C ALA A 58 16.71 -3.36 1.04
N LEU A 59 16.61 -4.68 0.82
CA LEU A 59 16.83 -5.28 -0.49
C LEU A 59 15.79 -4.85 -1.53
N LEU A 60 14.52 -4.77 -1.15
CA LEU A 60 13.46 -4.29 -2.04
C LEU A 60 13.72 -2.86 -2.51
N ARG A 61 14.21 -2.01 -1.60
CA ARG A 61 14.58 -0.64 -1.93
C ARG A 61 15.79 -0.60 -2.86
N ALA A 62 16.84 -1.37 -2.56
CA ALA A 62 18.02 -1.47 -3.42
C ALA A 62 17.65 -1.93 -4.84
N ALA A 63 16.86 -3.00 -4.97
CA ALA A 63 16.42 -3.54 -6.25
C ALA A 63 15.49 -2.61 -7.05
N ARG A 64 14.91 -1.58 -6.43
CA ARG A 64 14.11 -0.56 -7.12
C ARG A 64 14.92 0.65 -7.57
N ILE A 65 16.07 0.89 -6.94
CA ILE A 65 16.91 2.05 -7.21
C ILE A 65 18.06 1.67 -8.14
N CYS A 66 18.70 0.52 -7.92
CA CYS A 66 19.84 0.08 -8.72
C CYS A 66 19.37 -0.46 -10.07
N SER A 67 19.77 0.15 -11.19
CA SER A 67 19.39 -0.34 -12.52
C SER A 67 20.27 -1.50 -13.00
N ASN A 68 21.50 -1.59 -12.51
CA ASN A 68 22.48 -2.61 -12.88
C ASN A 68 22.72 -3.61 -11.74
N VAL A 69 23.05 -4.85 -12.10
CA VAL A 69 23.24 -5.97 -11.15
C VAL A 69 24.46 -5.77 -10.23
N ASP A 70 25.53 -5.15 -10.70
CA ASP A 70 26.74 -4.91 -9.92
C ASP A 70 26.52 -3.85 -8.84
N ASP A 71 25.78 -2.78 -9.17
CA ASP A 71 25.38 -1.75 -8.20
C ASP A 71 24.48 -2.35 -7.13
N PHE A 72 23.54 -3.21 -7.53
CA PHE A 72 22.68 -3.91 -6.61
C PHE A 72 23.47 -4.86 -5.71
N ASN A 73 24.42 -5.62 -6.25
CA ASN A 73 25.23 -6.54 -5.46
C ASN A 73 26.14 -5.79 -4.47
N SER A 74 26.75 -4.69 -4.92
CA SER A 74 27.54 -3.81 -4.05
C SER A 74 26.69 -3.30 -2.88
N GLU A 75 25.45 -2.89 -3.16
CA GLU A 75 24.56 -2.42 -2.11
C GLU A 75 24.02 -3.56 -1.22
N ARG A 76 23.77 -4.74 -1.76
CA ARG A 76 23.43 -5.94 -0.98
C ARG A 76 24.53 -6.26 0.03
N ILE A 77 25.80 -6.21 -0.38
CA ILE A 77 26.96 -6.43 0.51
C ILE A 77 26.99 -5.36 1.60
N ARG A 78 26.74 -4.09 1.24
CA ARG A 78 26.67 -3.00 2.22
C ARG A 78 25.54 -3.19 3.24
N ILE A 79 24.36 -3.63 2.79
CA ILE A 79 23.22 -3.94 3.66
C ILE A 79 23.59 -5.09 4.62
N ASP A 80 24.21 -6.15 4.10
CA ASP A 80 24.68 -7.29 4.91
C ASP A 80 25.63 -6.84 6.02
N MET A 81 26.68 -6.09 5.65
CA MET A 81 27.63 -5.51 6.60
C MET A 81 26.94 -4.62 7.63
N SER A 82 26.01 -3.78 7.21
CA SER A 82 25.30 -2.88 8.12
C SER A 82 24.41 -3.65 9.11
N LEU A 83 23.79 -4.76 8.69
CA LEU A 83 23.02 -5.64 9.58
C LEU A 83 23.93 -6.37 10.58
N LEU A 84 25.08 -6.87 10.14
CA LEU A 84 26.07 -7.52 11.01
C LEU A 84 26.60 -6.56 12.08
N LEU A 85 26.93 -5.32 11.71
CA LEU A 85 27.34 -4.27 12.64
C LEU A 85 26.24 -3.97 13.67
N ASN A 86 24.98 -4.07 13.26
CA ASN A 86 23.79 -3.92 14.11
C ASN A 86 23.38 -5.20 14.87
N LYS A 87 24.31 -6.16 15.00
CA LYS A 87 24.16 -7.40 15.80
C LYS A 87 23.04 -8.34 15.33
N TYR A 88 22.66 -8.26 14.06
CA TYR A 88 21.77 -9.26 13.48
C TYR A 88 22.50 -10.61 13.35
N PRO A 89 21.88 -11.74 13.75
CA PRO A 89 22.50 -13.05 13.58
C PRO A 89 22.73 -13.38 12.09
N PRO A 90 23.89 -13.92 11.68
CA PRO A 90 24.18 -14.24 10.27
C PRO A 90 23.12 -15.15 9.63
N ASN A 91 22.71 -16.21 10.34
CA ASN A 91 21.67 -17.13 9.88
C ASN A 91 20.32 -16.43 9.65
N PHE A 92 20.02 -15.40 10.44
CA PHE A 92 18.81 -14.59 10.29
C PHE A 92 18.89 -13.75 9.00
N ILE A 93 20.03 -13.11 8.75
CA ILE A 93 20.26 -12.31 7.54
C ILE A 93 20.14 -13.19 6.30
N SER A 94 20.89 -14.30 6.23
CA SER A 94 20.85 -15.21 5.07
C SER A 94 19.45 -15.76 4.81
N LYS A 95 18.71 -16.13 5.87
CA LYS A 95 17.32 -16.58 5.75
C LYS A 95 16.42 -15.52 5.12
N HIS A 96 16.57 -14.25 5.51
CA HIS A 96 15.74 -13.16 5.00
C HIS A 96 16.15 -12.69 3.60
N PHE A 97 17.44 -12.74 3.27
CA PHE A 97 17.93 -12.52 1.92
C PHE A 97 17.40 -13.60 0.98
N ASN A 98 17.57 -14.88 1.33
CA ASN A 98 17.04 -16.01 0.55
C ASN A 98 15.52 -15.90 0.35
N ARG A 99 14.78 -15.46 1.38
CA ARG A 99 13.34 -15.22 1.26
C ARG A 99 13.04 -14.14 0.20
N PHE A 100 13.80 -13.04 0.17
CA PHE A 100 13.62 -11.99 -0.84
C PHE A 100 13.81 -12.54 -2.25
N PHE A 101 14.92 -13.21 -2.51
CA PHE A 101 15.22 -13.76 -3.85
C PHE A 101 14.24 -14.86 -4.27
N ARG A 102 13.82 -15.74 -3.35
CA ARG A 102 12.82 -16.77 -3.62
C ARG A 102 11.45 -16.18 -3.97
N LEU A 103 10.98 -15.17 -3.23
CA LEU A 103 9.67 -14.56 -3.47
C LEU A 103 9.59 -13.81 -4.80
N ASN A 104 10.73 -13.35 -5.32
CA ASN A 104 10.80 -12.64 -6.59
C ASN A 104 11.43 -13.48 -7.72
N ASN A 105 11.53 -14.80 -7.55
CA ASN A 105 12.11 -15.73 -8.54
C ASN A 105 13.52 -15.32 -9.04
N ALA A 106 14.32 -14.69 -8.18
CA ALA A 106 15.61 -14.09 -8.53
C ALA A 106 16.80 -14.77 -7.82
N MET A 107 16.67 -16.06 -7.47
CA MET A 107 17.78 -16.83 -6.87
C MET A 107 19.09 -16.81 -7.69
N PRO A 108 19.07 -16.86 -9.04
CA PRO A 108 20.29 -16.77 -9.85
C PRO A 108 21.09 -15.48 -9.62
N VAL A 109 20.42 -14.36 -9.31
CA VAL A 109 21.09 -13.09 -9.01
C VAL A 109 21.99 -13.21 -7.78
N LEU A 110 21.57 -13.99 -6.77
CA LEU A 110 22.35 -14.19 -5.55
C LEU A 110 23.58 -15.09 -5.78
N ASN A 111 23.46 -16.11 -6.64
CA ASN A 111 24.48 -17.14 -6.81
C ASN A 111 25.48 -16.84 -7.94
N GLN A 112 25.02 -16.17 -9.01
CA GLN A 112 25.72 -16.06 -10.28
C GLN A 112 25.78 -14.62 -10.81
N LEU A 113 25.15 -13.65 -10.14
CA LEU A 113 24.99 -12.27 -10.65
C LEU A 113 24.40 -12.22 -12.07
N ASP A 114 23.41 -13.07 -12.35
CA ASP A 114 22.76 -13.09 -13.68
C ASP A 114 22.04 -11.75 -13.96
N GLU A 115 22.57 -11.03 -14.95
CA GLU A 115 22.08 -9.71 -15.35
C GLU A 115 20.68 -9.77 -15.96
N ASN A 116 20.36 -10.80 -16.75
CA ASN A 116 19.05 -10.92 -17.40
C ASN A 116 17.95 -11.14 -16.35
N VAL A 117 18.22 -12.01 -15.37
CA VAL A 117 17.30 -12.27 -14.26
C VAL A 117 17.15 -11.03 -13.40
N TYR A 118 18.23 -10.29 -13.14
CA TYR A 118 18.18 -9.04 -12.40
C TYR A 118 17.36 -7.97 -13.15
N HIS A 119 17.53 -7.84 -14.46
CA HIS A 119 16.80 -6.88 -15.27
C HIS A 119 15.28 -7.16 -15.21
N HIS A 120 14.88 -8.43 -15.28
CA HIS A 120 13.49 -8.83 -15.08
C HIS A 120 12.97 -8.47 -13.68
N LEU A 121 13.75 -8.74 -12.64
CA LEU A 121 13.44 -8.36 -11.26
C LEU A 121 13.24 -6.84 -11.13
N TYR A 122 14.18 -6.04 -11.64
CA TYR A 122 14.17 -4.59 -11.59
C TYR A 122 12.91 -4.03 -12.23
N HIS A 123 12.59 -4.41 -13.48
CA HIS A 123 11.37 -3.96 -14.16
C HIS A 123 10.10 -4.35 -13.41
N THR A 124 10.03 -5.60 -12.93
CA THR A 124 8.88 -6.08 -12.17
C THR A 124 8.65 -5.23 -10.92
N LEU A 125 9.73 -4.92 -10.19
CA LEU A 125 9.65 -4.15 -8.94
C LEU A 125 9.44 -2.66 -9.15
N LEU A 126 9.93 -2.09 -10.25
CA LEU A 126 9.76 -0.70 -10.62
C LEU A 126 8.30 -0.37 -10.91
N HIS A 127 7.58 -1.27 -11.57
CA HIS A 127 6.16 -1.10 -11.88
C HIS A 127 5.23 -1.66 -10.79
N GLN A 128 5.77 -2.31 -9.77
CA GLN A 128 4.96 -2.86 -8.69
C GLN A 128 4.48 -1.73 -7.75
N PRO A 129 3.15 -1.51 -7.63
CA PRO A 129 2.64 -0.39 -6.88
C PRO A 129 3.00 -0.52 -5.39
N THR A 130 3.41 0.59 -4.79
CA THR A 130 3.72 0.66 -3.36
C THR A 130 2.47 0.37 -2.52
N ARG A 131 2.63 0.04 -1.23
CA ARG A 131 1.47 -0.11 -0.33
C ARG A 131 0.58 1.14 -0.32
N HIS A 132 1.20 2.32 -0.40
CA HIS A 132 0.50 3.59 -0.47
C HIS A 132 -0.25 3.74 -1.81
N GLU A 133 0.39 3.46 -2.94
CA GLU A 133 -0.28 3.46 -4.25
C GLU A 133 -1.38 2.42 -4.33
N LYS A 134 -1.18 1.20 -3.82
CA LYS A 134 -2.25 0.20 -3.75
C LYS A 134 -3.43 0.74 -2.94
N LYS A 135 -3.17 1.37 -1.80
CA LYS A 135 -4.20 2.01 -0.97
C LYS A 135 -4.90 3.14 -1.74
N LEU A 136 -4.16 3.99 -2.44
CA LEU A 136 -4.69 5.09 -3.24
C LEU A 136 -5.51 4.58 -4.44
N ASN A 137 -5.02 3.57 -5.14
CA ASN A 137 -5.70 2.91 -6.24
C ASN A 137 -6.99 2.22 -5.76
N THR A 138 -6.99 1.61 -4.57
CA THR A 138 -8.23 1.09 -3.97
C THR A 138 -9.19 2.22 -3.55
N MET A 139 -8.67 3.40 -3.20
CA MET A 139 -9.48 4.58 -2.87
C MET A 139 -10.12 5.23 -4.10
N ILE A 140 -9.42 5.24 -5.24
CA ILE A 140 -9.91 5.81 -6.51
C ILE A 140 -10.97 4.91 -7.17
N GLN A 141 -11.01 3.61 -6.82
CA GLN A 141 -12.06 2.72 -7.33
C GLN A 141 -13.45 3.13 -6.81
N ASN A 142 -14.45 3.07 -7.70
CA ASN A 142 -15.84 3.43 -7.42
C ASN A 142 -16.29 2.79 -6.09
N PRO A 143 -16.73 3.56 -5.09
CA PRO A 143 -17.15 3.02 -3.79
C PRO A 143 -18.37 2.09 -3.89
N ILE A 144 -19.05 2.09 -5.04
CA ILE A 144 -20.17 1.21 -5.39
C ILE A 144 -19.69 -0.20 -5.78
N GLU A 145 -18.52 -0.33 -6.43
CA GLU A 145 -18.03 -1.62 -6.96
C GLU A 145 -17.30 -2.46 -5.90
N LYS A 146 -16.62 -1.81 -4.94
CA LYS A 146 -15.93 -2.50 -3.83
C LYS A 146 -16.08 -1.72 -2.52
N PRO A 147 -17.14 -1.97 -1.74
CA PRO A 147 -17.25 -1.41 -0.40
C PRO A 147 -16.16 -2.02 0.50
N SER A 148 -15.01 -1.35 0.57
CA SER A 148 -13.92 -1.75 1.45
C SER A 148 -14.00 -0.97 2.76
N VAL A 149 -13.97 -1.74 3.85
CA VAL A 149 -14.47 -1.42 5.19
C VAL A 149 -13.79 -0.24 5.91
N LEU A 150 -12.73 0.34 5.36
CA LEU A 150 -11.94 1.40 6.02
C LEU A 150 -11.35 2.41 5.03
N GLN A 151 -12.15 2.95 4.11
CA GLN A 151 -11.73 4.15 3.38
C GLN A 151 -11.93 5.40 4.26
N PRO A 152 -10.88 6.19 4.59
CA PRO A 152 -11.09 7.58 4.97
C PRO A 152 -11.78 8.29 3.79
N LYS A 153 -12.93 8.90 4.08
CA LYS A 153 -13.75 9.69 3.16
C LYS A 153 -12.87 10.49 2.19
N ILE A 154 -12.91 10.17 0.90
CA ILE A 154 -12.55 11.15 -0.12
C ILE A 154 -13.61 12.24 -0.01
N TRP A 155 -13.21 13.42 0.46
CA TRP A 155 -14.06 14.61 0.35
C TRP A 155 -14.04 15.01 -1.12
N ASN A 156 -14.95 14.42 -1.88
CA ASN A 156 -15.35 15.05 -3.13
C ASN A 156 -16.22 16.25 -2.73
N ASN A 157 -15.72 17.46 -2.93
CA ASN A 157 -16.45 18.68 -2.55
C ASN A 157 -17.78 18.81 -3.31
N ASP A 158 -17.91 18.12 -4.45
CA ASP A 158 -19.09 18.15 -5.30
C ASP A 158 -20.08 17.02 -4.98
N LEU A 159 -19.72 16.07 -4.10
CA LEU A 159 -20.52 14.87 -3.79
C LEU A 159 -20.60 14.59 -2.29
N MET A 160 -21.80 14.66 -1.74
CA MET A 160 -22.08 14.36 -0.32
C MET A 160 -22.80 13.02 -0.18
N TYR A 161 -22.33 12.20 0.77
CA TYR A 161 -22.93 10.90 1.11
C TYR A 161 -23.42 10.87 2.56
N PRO A 162 -24.64 11.36 2.85
CA PRO A 162 -25.28 11.19 4.14
C PRO A 162 -25.57 9.70 4.36
N ARG A 163 -25.10 9.17 5.49
CA ARG A 163 -25.37 7.79 5.89
C ARG A 163 -26.53 7.77 6.88
N TYR A 164 -27.48 6.87 6.69
CA TYR A 164 -28.60 6.66 7.62
C TYR A 164 -28.78 5.18 7.96
N LEU A 165 -29.18 4.90 9.18
CA LEU A 165 -29.49 3.53 9.61
C LEU A 165 -30.83 3.11 9.01
N PHE A 166 -30.83 2.01 8.26
CA PHE A 166 -32.06 1.44 7.74
C PHE A 166 -32.78 0.68 8.86
N ASN A 167 -33.79 1.32 9.45
CA ASN A 167 -34.70 0.66 10.37
C ASN A 167 -36.00 0.36 9.62
N THR A 168 -36.37 -0.93 9.58
CA THR A 168 -37.48 -1.50 8.79
C THR A 168 -38.82 -0.83 9.03
N ASN A 169 -39.04 -0.22 10.19
CA ASN A 169 -40.37 0.19 10.62
C ASN A 169 -40.70 1.67 10.35
N LEU A 170 -39.73 2.53 9.98
CA LEU A 170 -39.96 4.00 9.94
C LEU A 170 -39.34 4.75 8.75
N THR A 171 -38.62 4.11 7.82
CA THR A 171 -37.72 4.85 6.89
C THR A 171 -38.00 4.71 5.39
N SER A 172 -39.12 4.11 4.95
CA SER A 172 -39.42 4.00 3.50
C SER A 172 -39.53 5.37 2.81
N ASN A 173 -39.99 6.39 3.52
CA ASN A 173 -40.14 7.76 3.02
C ASN A 173 -38.97 8.69 3.37
N PHE A 174 -38.03 8.23 4.20
CA PHE A 174 -36.90 9.07 4.64
C PHE A 174 -36.08 9.62 3.47
N PRO A 175 -35.72 8.84 2.42
CA PRO A 175 -34.97 9.39 1.30
C PRO A 175 -35.70 10.54 0.61
N LYS A 176 -37.02 10.39 0.39
CA LYS A 176 -37.85 11.43 -0.25
C LYS A 176 -37.94 12.68 0.63
N GLN A 177 -38.16 12.51 1.93
CA GLN A 177 -38.21 13.63 2.88
C GLN A 177 -36.87 14.35 3.00
N PHE A 178 -35.77 13.59 3.05
CA PHE A 178 -34.43 14.15 3.08
C PHE A 178 -34.13 14.98 1.84
N TYR A 179 -34.44 14.49 0.63
CA TYR A 179 -34.23 15.29 -0.58
C TYR A 179 -35.10 16.55 -0.60
N LYS A 180 -36.32 16.49 -0.06
CA LYS A 180 -37.17 17.67 0.12
C LYS A 180 -36.49 18.67 1.07
N TRP A 181 -36.07 18.25 2.25
CA TRP A 181 -35.35 19.11 3.20
C TRP A 181 -34.05 19.65 2.66
N TRP A 182 -33.28 18.84 1.92
CA TRP A 182 -32.03 19.26 1.28
C TRP A 182 -32.27 20.42 0.33
N LYS A 183 -33.27 20.30 -0.56
CA LYS A 183 -33.62 21.38 -1.51
C LYS A 183 -34.19 22.61 -0.81
N THR A 184 -34.99 22.44 0.23
CA THR A 184 -35.66 23.55 0.94
C THR A 184 -34.68 24.35 1.81
N TYR A 185 -33.80 23.69 2.56
CA TYR A 185 -33.01 24.35 3.60
C TYR A 185 -31.52 24.47 3.27
N TYR A 186 -30.99 23.63 2.38
CA TYR A 186 -29.53 23.53 2.17
C TYR A 186 -29.10 23.88 0.74
N ALA A 187 -29.88 23.53 -0.30
CA ALA A 187 -29.53 23.75 -1.71
C ALA A 187 -30.45 24.79 -2.41
N PHE A 188 -30.72 25.91 -1.72
CA PHE A 188 -31.47 27.04 -2.29
C PHE A 188 -30.57 27.88 -3.23
N PRO A 189 -31.14 28.75 -4.10
CA PRO A 189 -30.41 29.43 -5.20
C PRO A 189 -29.27 30.40 -4.83
N ALA A 190 -28.99 30.58 -3.53
CA ALA A 190 -27.89 31.39 -3.02
C ALA A 190 -26.97 30.60 -2.07
N SER A 191 -27.17 29.29 -1.96
CA SER A 191 -26.37 28.43 -1.08
C SER A 191 -25.09 27.98 -1.79
N PRO A 192 -23.93 28.00 -1.11
CA PRO A 192 -22.70 27.39 -1.61
C PRO A 192 -22.82 25.87 -1.80
N LEU A 193 -23.89 25.25 -1.28
CA LEU A 193 -24.16 23.82 -1.39
C LEU A 193 -25.10 23.46 -2.57
N GLN A 194 -25.52 24.44 -3.38
CA GLN A 194 -26.42 24.20 -4.52
C GLN A 194 -25.82 23.26 -5.57
N THR A 195 -24.51 23.35 -5.79
CA THR A 195 -23.77 22.53 -6.76
C THR A 195 -23.46 21.12 -6.28
N ILE A 196 -23.63 20.86 -4.98
CA ILE A 196 -23.26 19.58 -4.37
C ILE A 196 -24.34 18.52 -4.66
N LYS A 197 -23.93 17.45 -5.33
CA LYS A 197 -24.79 16.29 -5.59
C LYS A 197 -24.85 15.42 -4.33
N VAL A 198 -26.05 15.26 -3.77
CA VAL A 198 -26.26 14.42 -2.59
C VAL A 198 -26.78 13.05 -2.98
N THR A 199 -26.17 12.00 -2.45
CA THR A 199 -26.63 10.62 -2.61
C THR A 199 -26.69 9.96 -1.24
N ILE A 200 -27.90 9.60 -0.81
CA ILE A 200 -28.12 8.96 0.49
C ILE A 200 -27.66 7.50 0.41
N VAL A 201 -26.90 7.06 1.39
CA VAL A 201 -26.39 5.67 1.49
C VAL A 201 -26.89 5.04 2.78
N THR A 202 -27.43 3.82 2.70
CA THR A 202 -27.80 3.07 3.91
C THR A 202 -26.55 2.62 4.65
N ASN A 203 -26.54 2.81 5.96
CA ASN A 203 -25.57 2.18 6.85
C ASN A 203 -26.11 0.78 7.15
N THR A 204 -25.88 -0.15 6.22
CA THR A 204 -26.08 -1.57 6.45
C THR A 204 -25.16 -1.98 7.60
N ASN A 205 -25.75 -2.46 8.70
CA ASN A 205 -24.95 -3.16 9.70
C ASN A 205 -24.19 -4.28 8.98
N ARG A 206 -22.89 -4.44 9.26
CA ARG A 206 -22.02 -5.49 8.67
C ARG A 206 -22.67 -6.88 8.64
N THR A 207 -23.53 -7.16 9.62
CA THR A 207 -24.30 -8.40 9.74
C THR A 207 -25.33 -8.57 8.61
N LEU A 208 -26.09 -7.55 8.23
CA LEU A 208 -27.11 -7.67 7.17
C LEU A 208 -26.53 -7.93 5.78
N GLU A 209 -25.41 -7.29 5.44
CA GLU A 209 -24.68 -7.58 4.18
C GLU A 209 -24.24 -9.05 4.11
N SER A 210 -23.80 -9.62 5.24
CA SER A 210 -23.43 -11.03 5.30
C SER A 210 -24.61 -12.00 5.13
N TYR A 211 -25.84 -11.57 5.46
CA TYR A 211 -27.06 -12.35 5.24
C TYR A 211 -27.66 -12.18 3.84
N SER A 212 -27.46 -11.03 3.20
CA SER A 212 -27.98 -10.74 1.86
C SER A 212 -27.09 -11.27 0.73
N ILE A 213 -25.81 -11.52 0.99
CA ILE A 213 -24.93 -12.25 0.05
C ILE A 213 -25.24 -13.75 0.19
N LYS A 214 -26.34 -14.21 -0.41
CA LYS A 214 -26.50 -15.64 -0.70
C LYS A 214 -25.41 -16.02 -1.71
N LYS A 215 -24.28 -16.55 -1.25
CA LYS A 215 -23.34 -17.24 -2.14
C LYS A 215 -24.16 -18.26 -2.92
N LYS A 216 -24.11 -18.19 -4.25
CA LYS A 216 -24.75 -19.18 -5.13
C LYS A 216 -24.33 -20.56 -4.60
N PRO A 217 -25.27 -21.47 -4.28
CA PRO A 217 -24.88 -22.78 -3.78
C PRO A 217 -23.94 -23.43 -4.80
N PRO A 218 -22.89 -24.14 -4.35
CA PRO A 218 -21.99 -24.84 -5.25
C PRO A 218 -22.80 -25.74 -6.19
N ARG A 219 -22.44 -25.77 -7.48
CA ARG A 219 -23.17 -26.50 -8.53
C ARG A 219 -23.42 -27.96 -8.18
N ASP A 220 -22.54 -28.55 -7.38
CA ASP A 220 -22.61 -29.94 -6.91
C ASP A 220 -23.85 -30.25 -6.05
N ILE A 221 -24.49 -29.23 -5.46
CA ILE A 221 -25.75 -29.40 -4.71
C ILE A 221 -26.94 -29.44 -5.66
N LEU A 222 -26.90 -28.70 -6.76
CA LEU A 222 -27.98 -28.66 -7.76
C LEU A 222 -28.03 -29.94 -8.60
N THR A 223 -26.87 -30.53 -8.91
CA THR A 223 -26.79 -31.78 -9.68
C THR A 223 -27.08 -33.04 -8.87
N LYS A 224 -27.07 -32.98 -7.54
CA LYS A 224 -27.42 -34.13 -6.68
C LYS A 224 -28.93 -34.32 -6.50
N MET A 225 -29.75 -33.30 -6.76
CA MET A 225 -31.21 -33.42 -6.63
C MET A 225 -31.90 -33.95 -7.90
N GLU A 226 -31.19 -34.08 -9.03
CA GLU A 226 -31.75 -34.62 -10.29
C GLU A 226 -31.53 -36.14 -10.47
N ARG A 227 -31.05 -36.85 -9.43
CA ARG A 227 -30.86 -38.31 -9.46
C ARG A 227 -31.48 -39.00 -8.23
N VAL A 228 -32.76 -38.76 -7.98
CA VAL A 228 -33.62 -39.61 -7.16
C VAL A 228 -34.92 -39.83 -7.91
#